data_AF-A0A1H1ABG7-F1
#
_entry.id   AF-A0A1H1ABG7-F1
#
_cell.length_a   1.000
_cell.length_b   1.000
_cell.length_c   1.000
_cell.angle_alpha   90.00
_cell.angle_beta   90.00
_cell.angle_gamma   90.00
#
_symmetry.space_group_name_H-M   'P 1'
#
loop_
_entity.id
_entity.type
_entity.pdbx_description
1 polymer ?
#
loop_
_entity_poly.entity_id
_entity_poly.type
_entity_poly.pdbx_seq_one_letter_code
_entity_poly.pdbx_strand_id
1 'polypeptide(L)'
;MEEGKTVFWTIVIGIAFLVIYKIIFVVYAGNPSVTMLKNIRYGVGTVTSGYYTEKRRSGNDFKFISNKGNFIESNEDGEFINGRRYLVAFDSLDIRDGVLLLDKFDITDSLRKYHIYPEYGMYEASWSLPNIPFQYDKSDIEYEVRMNVKSD
;
A
#
# COMPACT_ATOMS: atom_id res chain seq x y z
N MET A 1 -15.37 -38.76 24.63
CA MET A 1 -16.15 -38.22 23.48
C MET A 1 -16.43 -36.72 23.61
N GLU A 2 -16.50 -36.16 24.82
CA GLU A 2 -16.66 -34.72 25.05
C GLU A 2 -15.40 -33.89 24.77
N GLU A 3 -14.21 -34.39 25.13
CA GLU A 3 -12.94 -33.66 24.91
C GLU A 3 -12.66 -33.35 23.43
N GLY A 4 -12.98 -34.29 22.53
CA GLY A 4 -12.84 -34.08 21.08
C GLY A 4 -13.79 -33.01 20.52
N LYS A 5 -14.96 -32.81 21.16
CA LYS A 5 -15.90 -31.74 20.78
C LYS A 5 -15.38 -30.38 21.25
N THR A 6 -14.82 -30.30 22.46
CA THR A 6 -14.25 -29.06 23.00
C THR A 6 -13.06 -28.58 22.17
N VAL A 7 -12.12 -29.48 21.84
CA VAL A 7 -10.97 -29.15 20.99
C VAL A 7 -11.42 -28.69 19.60
N PHE A 8 -12.41 -29.37 19.01
CA PHE A 8 -12.97 -28.98 17.71
C PHE A 8 -13.56 -27.56 17.74
N TRP A 9 -14.36 -27.22 18.75
CA TRP A 9 -14.93 -25.87 18.88
C TRP A 9 -13.85 -24.80 19.09
N THR A 10 -12.79 -25.08 19.86
CA THR A 10 -11.67 -24.14 20.03
C THR A 10 -10.97 -23.85 18.70
N ILE A 11 -10.74 -24.87 17.87
CA ILE A 11 -10.13 -24.70 16.54
C ILE A 11 -11.05 -23.85 15.63
N VAL A 12 -12.35 -24.14 15.61
CA VAL A 12 -13.32 -23.38 14.80
C VAL A 12 -13.36 -21.91 15.20
N ILE A 13 -13.38 -21.61 16.50
CA ILE A 13 -13.36 -20.23 17.00
C ILE A 13 -12.06 -19.53 16.63
N GLY A 14 -10.91 -20.21 16.76
CA GLY A 14 -9.61 -19.66 16.36
C GLY A 14 -9.55 -19.31 14.86
N ILE A 15 -10.06 -20.19 13.99
CA ILE A 15 -10.14 -19.93 12.55
C ILE A 15 -11.10 -18.76 12.26
N ALA A 16 -12.26 -18.72 12.90
CA ALA A 16 -13.22 -17.62 12.72
C ALA A 16 -12.61 -16.27 13.12
N PHE A 17 -11.83 -16.24 14.21
CA PHE A 17 -11.13 -15.04 14.66
C PHE A 17 -10.07 -14.58 13.65
N LEU A 18 -9.32 -15.50 13.04
CA LEU A 18 -8.36 -15.18 11.97
C LEU A 18 -9.05 -14.65 10.70
N VAL A 19 -10.20 -15.20 10.33
CA VAL A 19 -10.99 -14.72 9.18
C VAL A 19 -11.53 -13.31 9.46
N ILE A 20 -12.10 -13.07 10.64
CA ILE A 20 -12.60 -11.76 11.05
C ILE A 20 -11.46 -10.74 11.09
N TYR A 21 -10.30 -11.12 11.65
CA TYR A 21 -9.11 -10.28 11.67
C TYR A 21 -8.70 -9.87 10.25
N LYS A 22 -8.64 -10.82 9.30
CA LYS A 22 -8.34 -10.47 7.90
C LYS A 22 -9.38 -9.55 7.28
N ILE A 23 -10.67 -9.76 7.53
CA ILE A 23 -11.74 -8.92 6.96
C ILE A 23 -11.69 -7.50 7.53
N ILE A 24 -11.41 -7.34 8.83
CA ILE A 24 -11.39 -6.04 9.49
C ILE A 24 -10.12 -5.25 9.18
N PHE A 25 -8.96 -5.92 9.13
CA PHE A 25 -7.66 -5.24 9.05
C PHE A 25 -7.05 -5.21 7.64
N VAL A 26 -7.45 -6.11 6.74
CA VAL A 26 -6.95 -6.10 5.34
C VAL A 26 -7.98 -5.38 4.48
N VAL A 27 -7.74 -4.10 4.24
CA VAL A 27 -8.54 -3.32 3.30
C VAL A 27 -7.94 -3.51 1.91
N TYR A 28 -8.76 -3.98 0.97
CA TYR A 28 -8.34 -4.13 -0.43
C TYR A 28 -8.28 -2.77 -1.11
N ALA A 29 -7.14 -2.45 -1.70
CA ALA A 29 -6.99 -1.31 -2.60
C ALA A 29 -7.79 -1.55 -3.89
N GLY A 30 -8.50 -0.53 -4.34
CA GLY A 30 -9.16 -0.55 -5.65
C GLY A 30 -8.26 -0.01 -6.75
N ASN A 31 -8.79 0.03 -7.97
CA ASN A 31 -8.08 0.64 -9.09
C ASN A 31 -8.06 2.18 -8.96
N PRO A 32 -6.98 2.84 -9.40
CA PRO A 32 -6.86 4.31 -9.44
C PRO A 32 -8.00 5.00 -10.22
N SER A 33 -8.84 5.75 -9.51
CA SER A 33 -9.96 6.51 -10.06
C SER A 33 -9.78 8.02 -9.89
N VAL A 34 -10.47 8.84 -10.70
CA VAL A 34 -10.40 10.32 -10.62
C VAL A 34 -10.77 10.83 -9.22
N THR A 35 -11.60 10.09 -8.48
CA THR A 35 -12.02 10.45 -7.11
C THR A 35 -10.82 10.56 -6.17
N MET A 36 -9.83 9.67 -6.32
CA MET A 36 -8.59 9.67 -5.53
C MET A 36 -7.85 11.01 -5.59
N LEU A 37 -7.91 11.72 -6.72
CA LEU A 37 -7.21 12.99 -6.91
C LEU A 37 -7.67 14.08 -5.94
N LYS A 38 -8.89 13.98 -5.38
CA LYS A 38 -9.45 14.98 -4.46
C LYS A 38 -8.82 14.90 -3.07
N ASN A 39 -8.48 13.70 -2.61
CA ASN A 39 -8.00 13.45 -1.25
C ASN A 39 -6.65 12.74 -1.23
N ILE A 40 -5.85 12.98 -2.26
CA ILE A 40 -4.57 12.30 -2.44
C ILE A 40 -3.60 12.62 -1.30
N ARG A 41 -3.03 11.55 -0.75
CA ARG A 41 -1.85 11.62 0.12
C ARG A 41 -0.77 10.72 -0.44
N TYR A 42 0.43 10.99 0.03
CA TYR A 42 1.64 10.29 -0.37
C TYR A 42 2.25 9.61 0.85
N GLY A 43 2.61 8.36 0.72
CA GLY A 43 3.25 7.57 1.78
C GLY A 43 4.46 6.83 1.24
N VAL A 44 4.85 5.79 1.96
CA VAL A 44 6.00 4.96 1.61
C VAL A 44 5.53 3.53 1.31
N GLY A 45 5.62 3.14 0.04
CA GLY A 45 5.36 1.77 -0.42
C GLY A 45 6.62 0.92 -0.39
N THR A 46 6.60 -0.20 0.30
CA THR A 46 7.70 -1.20 0.28
C THR A 46 7.36 -2.29 -0.71
N VAL A 47 8.23 -2.48 -1.71
CA VAL A 47 8.08 -3.56 -2.69
C VAL A 47 8.49 -4.88 -2.03
N THR A 48 7.60 -5.87 -2.10
CA THR A 48 7.75 -7.17 -1.44
C THR A 48 7.98 -8.33 -2.41
N SER A 49 7.77 -8.12 -3.70
CA SER A 49 8.10 -9.09 -4.75
C SER A 49 8.73 -8.42 -5.97
N GLY A 50 9.59 -9.17 -6.67
CA GLY A 50 10.00 -8.80 -8.03
C GLY A 50 8.85 -9.03 -9.01
N TYR A 51 8.97 -8.50 -10.22
CA TYR A 51 7.92 -8.63 -11.24
C TYR A 51 7.65 -10.11 -11.53
N TYR A 52 6.39 -10.51 -11.42
CA TYR A 52 5.94 -11.87 -11.73
C TYR A 52 4.81 -11.87 -12.75
N THR A 53 4.66 -13.00 -13.45
CA THR A 53 3.53 -13.24 -14.35
C THR A 53 2.89 -14.57 -13.96
N GLU A 54 1.75 -14.51 -13.26
CA GLU A 54 0.89 -15.65 -13.00
C GLU A 54 -0.36 -15.60 -13.88
N LYS A 55 -1.03 -16.75 -14.07
CA LYS A 55 -2.16 -16.93 -15.03
C LYS A 55 -3.28 -15.86 -14.96
N ARG A 56 -3.40 -15.11 -13.87
CA ARG A 56 -4.44 -14.08 -13.66
C ARG A 56 -3.93 -12.80 -12.97
N ARG A 57 -2.63 -12.67 -12.72
CA ARG A 57 -2.05 -11.52 -12.01
C ARG A 57 -0.62 -11.32 -12.46
N SER A 58 -0.26 -10.08 -12.76
CA SER A 58 1.10 -9.67 -13.10
C SER A 58 1.48 -8.42 -12.33
N GLY A 59 2.78 -8.18 -12.22
CA GLY A 59 3.32 -6.96 -11.61
C GLY A 59 4.15 -7.25 -10.37
N ASN A 60 4.35 -6.21 -9.57
CA ASN A 60 5.06 -6.27 -8.30
C ASN A 60 4.07 -6.11 -7.15
N ASP A 61 4.20 -6.90 -6.10
CA ASP A 61 3.44 -6.69 -4.88
C ASP A 61 4.17 -5.67 -4.01
N PHE A 62 3.40 -4.75 -3.43
CA PHE A 62 3.90 -3.80 -2.46
C PHE A 62 2.95 -3.65 -1.29
N LYS A 63 3.50 -3.15 -0.19
CA LYS A 63 2.77 -2.91 1.06
C LYS A 63 3.05 -1.53 1.59
N PHE A 64 2.05 -0.91 2.19
CA PHE A 64 2.21 0.36 2.90
C PHE A 64 1.17 0.50 4.01
N ILE A 65 1.37 1.50 4.86
CA ILE A 65 0.39 1.92 5.86
C ILE A 65 -0.26 3.20 5.36
N SER A 66 -1.59 3.21 5.29
CA SER A 66 -2.39 4.41 5.01
C SER A 66 -2.32 5.40 6.18
N ASN A 67 -2.71 6.66 5.96
CA ASN A 67 -2.77 7.66 7.03
C ASN A 67 -3.72 7.32 8.20
N LYS A 68 -4.56 6.29 8.05
CA LYS A 68 -5.46 5.78 9.09
C LYS A 68 -4.86 4.59 9.87
N GLY A 69 -3.62 4.21 9.61
CA GLY A 69 -2.96 3.06 10.24
C GLY A 69 -3.33 1.71 9.63
N ASN A 70 -4.11 1.67 8.55
CA ASN A 70 -4.47 0.41 7.90
C ASN A 70 -3.32 -0.12 7.05
N PHE A 71 -3.04 -1.41 7.18
CA PHE A 71 -2.11 -2.15 6.33
C PHE A 71 -2.77 -2.46 4.99
N ILE A 72 -2.15 -1.97 3.92
CA ILE A 72 -2.63 -2.17 2.56
C ILE A 72 -1.60 -3.00 1.79
N GLU A 73 -2.09 -4.05 1.13
CA GLU A 73 -1.33 -4.84 0.17
C GLU A 73 -1.95 -4.61 -1.21
N SER A 74 -1.13 -4.24 -2.18
CA SER A 74 -1.58 -4.00 -3.55
C SER A 74 -0.53 -4.51 -4.53
N ASN A 75 -0.85 -4.46 -5.81
CA ASN A 75 0.02 -4.89 -6.89
C ASN A 75 -0.12 -3.96 -8.08
N GLU A 76 1.02 -3.68 -8.70
CA GLU A 76 1.13 -2.75 -9.81
C GLU A 76 2.21 -3.19 -10.78
N ASP A 77 1.94 -2.97 -12.06
CA ASP A 77 2.90 -3.21 -13.12
C ASP A 77 3.91 -2.06 -13.16
N GLY A 78 5.20 -2.37 -13.18
CA GLY A 78 6.27 -1.38 -13.29
C GLY A 78 7.66 -1.98 -13.08
N GLU A 79 8.69 -1.17 -13.25
CA GLU A 79 10.09 -1.59 -13.07
C GLU A 79 10.54 -1.43 -11.61
N PHE A 80 9.85 -2.10 -10.69
CA PHE A 80 10.15 -2.00 -9.27
C PHE A 80 11.23 -2.99 -8.82
N ILE A 81 12.14 -2.51 -7.97
CA ILE A 81 13.18 -3.34 -7.37
C ILE A 81 12.68 -3.89 -6.03
N ASN A 82 12.70 -5.23 -5.89
CA ASN A 82 12.30 -5.89 -4.65
C ASN A 82 13.09 -5.36 -3.44
N GLY A 83 12.38 -5.05 -2.35
CA GLY A 83 12.94 -4.49 -1.14
C GLY A 83 13.24 -2.99 -1.19
N ARG A 84 13.05 -2.30 -2.33
CA ARG A 84 13.13 -0.83 -2.37
C ARG A 84 11.81 -0.18 -1.99
N ARG A 85 11.89 1.10 -1.65
CA ARG A 85 10.78 1.91 -1.15
C ARG A 85 10.51 3.01 -2.14
N TYR A 86 9.27 3.11 -2.58
CA TYR A 86 8.82 4.09 -3.56
C TYR A 86 7.74 4.97 -2.94
N LEU A 87 7.55 6.15 -3.52
CA LEU A 87 6.43 7.01 -3.15
C LEU A 87 5.13 6.32 -3.59
N VAL A 88 4.19 6.17 -2.65
CA VAL A 88 2.86 5.66 -2.96
C VAL A 88 1.85 6.79 -2.85
N ALA A 89 1.08 7.02 -3.90
CA ALA A 89 -0.08 7.89 -3.90
C ALA A 89 -1.33 7.06 -3.56
N PHE A 90 -2.21 7.58 -2.71
CA PHE A 90 -3.46 6.91 -2.37
C PHE A 90 -4.55 7.90 -1.93
N ASP A 91 -5.82 7.50 -2.03
CA ASP A 91 -6.93 8.26 -1.45
C ASP A 91 -6.94 8.08 0.08
N SER A 92 -6.78 9.18 0.80
CA SER A 92 -6.73 9.17 2.26
C SER A 92 -8.07 9.01 2.98
N LEU A 93 -9.17 9.18 2.27
CA LEU A 93 -10.53 8.95 2.77
C LEU A 93 -11.00 7.54 2.45
N ASP A 94 -10.83 7.05 1.22
CA ASP A 94 -11.26 5.71 0.80
C ASP A 94 -10.26 5.03 -0.13
N ILE A 95 -9.49 4.07 0.40
CA ILE A 95 -8.45 3.36 -0.34
C ILE A 95 -8.99 2.53 -1.53
N ARG A 96 -10.31 2.31 -1.57
CA ARG A 96 -10.99 1.65 -2.69
C ARG A 96 -11.05 2.54 -3.93
N ASP A 97 -10.90 3.86 -3.76
CA ASP A 97 -10.83 4.82 -4.87
C ASP A 97 -9.47 4.80 -5.57
N GLY A 98 -8.47 4.14 -4.98
CA GLY A 98 -7.24 3.77 -5.66
C GLY A 98 -5.96 3.95 -4.85
N VAL A 99 -4.93 3.27 -5.35
CA VAL A 99 -3.53 3.36 -4.90
C VAL A 99 -2.61 3.25 -6.11
N LEU A 100 -1.55 4.04 -6.13
CA LEU A 100 -0.50 4.05 -7.16
C LEU A 100 0.89 4.08 -6.50
N LEU A 101 1.75 3.14 -6.85
CA LEU A 101 3.16 3.10 -6.53
C LEU A 101 3.93 3.75 -7.68
N LEU A 102 4.67 4.81 -7.38
CA LEU A 102 5.27 5.66 -8.42
C LEU A 102 6.70 5.20 -8.71
N ASP A 103 6.91 4.54 -9.86
CA ASP A 103 8.13 3.81 -10.22
C ASP A 103 9.38 4.72 -10.35
N LYS A 104 9.21 5.96 -10.80
CA LYS A 104 10.31 6.94 -10.89
C LYS A 104 10.73 7.52 -9.55
N PHE A 105 9.93 7.35 -8.52
CA PHE A 105 10.13 8.00 -7.22
C PHE A 105 10.60 7.00 -6.17
N ASP A 106 11.76 6.37 -6.41
CA ASP A 106 12.47 5.55 -5.42
C ASP A 106 13.02 6.42 -4.29
N ILE A 107 12.37 6.35 -3.14
CA ILE A 107 12.66 7.16 -1.96
C ILE A 107 13.54 6.43 -0.93
N THR A 108 14.06 5.23 -1.24
CA THR A 108 14.80 4.38 -0.30
C THR A 108 15.93 5.13 0.40
N ASP A 109 16.81 5.79 -0.36
CA ASP A 109 17.93 6.54 0.20
C ASP A 109 17.50 7.86 0.84
N SER A 110 16.43 8.46 0.29
CA SER A 110 15.86 9.69 0.82
C SER A 110 15.27 9.50 2.21
N LEU A 111 14.61 8.38 2.49
CA LEU A 111 14.08 8.06 3.82
C LEU A 111 15.18 8.10 4.89
N ARG A 112 16.34 7.48 4.60
CA ARG A 112 17.51 7.52 5.48
C ARG A 112 18.06 8.94 5.65
N LYS A 113 18.18 9.70 4.54
CA LYS A 113 18.69 11.09 4.56
C LYS A 113 17.84 12.00 5.45
N TYR A 114 16.52 11.80 5.48
CA TYR A 114 15.58 12.61 6.26
C TYR A 114 15.20 11.99 7.61
N HIS A 115 15.92 10.94 8.06
CA HIS A 115 15.67 10.28 9.34
C HIS A 115 14.23 9.76 9.51
N ILE A 116 13.61 9.32 8.41
CA ILE A 116 12.31 8.68 8.41
C ILE A 116 12.57 7.18 8.51
N TYR A 117 12.13 6.57 9.62
CA TYR A 117 12.36 5.16 9.91
C TYR A 117 11.03 4.41 10.02
N PRO A 118 11.03 3.12 9.68
CA PRO A 118 9.85 2.29 9.84
C PRO A 118 9.64 1.94 11.32
N GLU A 119 8.38 1.90 11.75
CA GLU A 119 7.95 1.31 13.01
C GLU A 119 7.38 -0.09 12.73
N TYR A 120 7.80 -1.10 13.49
CA TYR A 120 7.44 -2.51 13.26
C TYR A 120 7.65 -3.00 11.79
N GLY A 121 8.66 -2.45 11.11
CA GLY A 121 9.01 -2.82 9.74
C GLY A 121 8.22 -2.09 8.64
N MET A 122 7.34 -1.16 8.99
CA MET A 122 6.51 -0.39 8.04
C MET A 122 6.57 1.11 8.33
N TYR A 123 6.27 1.94 7.34
CA TYR A 123 6.34 3.39 7.47
C TYR A 123 4.93 3.97 7.63
N GLU A 124 4.68 4.61 8.76
CA GLU A 124 3.40 5.31 9.01
C GLU A 124 3.36 6.73 8.44
N ALA A 125 4.50 7.21 7.94
CA ALA A 125 4.62 8.56 7.43
C ALA A 125 3.74 8.78 6.19
N SER A 126 2.92 9.84 6.25
CA SER A 126 2.10 10.27 5.10
C SER A 126 2.06 11.79 4.98
N TRP A 127 2.09 12.28 3.75
CA TRP A 127 2.21 13.69 3.42
C TRP A 127 1.16 14.13 2.40
N SER A 128 0.81 15.41 2.42
CA SER A 128 0.29 16.06 1.23
C SER A 128 1.45 16.38 0.27
N LEU A 129 1.17 16.55 -1.02
CA LEU A 129 2.17 16.86 -2.05
C LEU A 129 3.20 17.94 -1.64
N PRO A 130 2.80 19.14 -1.15
CA PRO A 130 3.76 20.19 -0.76
C PRO A 130 4.62 19.82 0.45
N ASN A 131 4.16 18.88 1.28
CA ASN A 131 4.82 18.49 2.52
C ASN A 131 5.72 17.25 2.36
N ILE A 132 5.84 16.70 1.15
CA ILE A 132 6.78 15.60 0.89
C ILE A 132 8.21 16.13 1.08
N PRO A 133 9.01 15.54 2.00
CA PRO A 133 10.32 16.07 2.37
C PRO A 133 11.40 15.83 1.32
N PHE A 134 11.13 14.97 0.33
CA PHE A 134 12.09 14.58 -0.70
C PHE A 134 12.26 15.66 -1.78
N GLN A 135 13.48 15.75 -2.33
CA GLN A 135 13.89 16.74 -3.35
C GLN A 135 13.40 16.41 -4.77
N TYR A 136 12.20 15.87 -4.92
CA TYR A 136 11.57 15.68 -6.23
C TYR A 136 10.73 16.90 -6.62
N ASP A 137 10.64 17.15 -7.92
CA ASP A 137 9.68 18.10 -8.47
C ASP A 137 8.26 17.61 -8.18
N LYS A 138 7.46 18.48 -7.55
CA LYS A 138 6.08 18.14 -7.19
C LYS A 138 5.18 18.08 -8.42
N SER A 139 5.51 18.82 -9.48
CA SER A 139 4.76 18.80 -10.73
C SER A 139 4.92 17.47 -11.47
N ASP A 140 6.11 16.87 -11.44
CA ASP A 140 6.36 15.54 -12.01
C ASP A 140 5.57 14.46 -11.26
N ILE A 141 5.53 14.54 -9.92
CA ILE A 141 4.72 13.62 -9.10
C ILE A 141 3.24 13.76 -9.46
N GLU A 142 2.73 14.99 -9.50
CA GLU A 142 1.33 15.25 -9.82
C GLU A 142 0.97 14.78 -11.24
N TYR A 143 1.87 15.02 -12.21
CA TYR A 143 1.71 14.59 -13.58
C TYR A 143 1.63 13.07 -13.68
N GLU A 144 2.55 12.34 -13.03
CA GLU A 144 2.57 10.88 -13.07
C GLU A 144 1.30 10.28 -12.46
N VAL A 145 0.82 10.82 -11.33
CA VAL A 145 -0.46 10.39 -10.74
C VAL A 145 -1.60 10.62 -11.74
N ARG A 146 -1.72 11.83 -12.29
CA ARG A 146 -2.83 12.16 -13.21
C ARG A 146 -2.84 11.31 -14.47
N MET A 147 -1.68 10.91 -14.97
CA MET A 147 -1.55 10.06 -16.17
C MET A 147 -1.93 8.60 -15.92
N ASN A 148 -1.81 8.13 -14.67
CA ASN A 148 -2.10 6.74 -14.30
C ASN A 148 -3.47 6.55 -13.63
N VAL A 149 -4.18 7.64 -13.35
CA VAL A 149 -5.58 7.62 -12.94
C VAL A 149 -6.48 7.61 -14.17
N LYS A 150 -7.37 6.61 -14.28
CA LYS A 150 -8.33 6.55 -15.39
C LYS A 150 -9.47 7.52 -15.15
N SER A 151 -9.84 8.28 -16.18
CA SER A 151 -11.15 8.93 -16.25
C SER A 151 -12.18 7.87 -16.59
N ASP A 152 -13.15 7.65 -15.70
CA ASP A 152 -14.35 6.86 -16.00
C ASP A 152 -15.10 7.40 -17.22
#